data_AF-H6BDS3-F1
#
_entry.id   AF-H6BDS3-F1
#
_cell.length_a   1.000
_cell.length_b   1.000
_cell.length_c   1.000
_cell.angle_alpha   90.00
_cell.angle_beta   90.00
_cell.angle_gamma   90.00
#
_symmetry.space_group_name_H-M   'P 1'
#
loop_
_entity.id
_entity.type
_entity.pdbx_description
1 polymer ?
#
loop_
_entity_poly.entity_id
_entity_poly.type
_entity_poly.pdbx_seq_one_letter_code
_entity_poly.pdbx_strand_id
1 'polypeptide(L)'
;LGAASVYFSVGGILLFVLSFSLGAGPVPGLLLPEIFPNKIRAKAMALCMSVHWVVNFFVSLLFLRLLEKLGPQVLYTMFSSACVVAAIFVRRHVVETKGKTLQEIEVSLLQTQ
;
A
#
# COMPACT_ATOMS: atom_id res chain seq x y z
N LEU A 1 -12.73 31.86 9.29
CA LEU A 1 -11.49 31.04 9.18
C LEU A 1 -11.75 29.52 9.29
N GLY A 2 -12.76 29.04 10.03
CA GLY A 2 -13.03 27.60 10.18
C GLY A 2 -13.52 26.86 8.92
N ALA A 3 -14.40 27.47 8.11
CA ALA A 3 -14.99 26.80 6.94
C ALA A 3 -13.95 26.40 5.88
N ALA A 4 -13.03 27.31 5.52
CA ALA A 4 -11.97 27.03 4.55
C ALA A 4 -11.07 25.85 4.99
N SER A 5 -10.69 25.80 6.28
CA SER A 5 -9.87 24.72 6.83
C SER A 5 -10.57 23.35 6.76
N VAL A 6 -11.90 23.32 6.94
CA VAL A 6 -12.68 22.08 6.82
C VAL A 6 -12.72 21.60 5.38
N TYR A 7 -12.96 22.50 4.41
CA TYR A 7 -12.95 22.12 2.99
C TYR A 7 -11.60 21.56 2.53
N PHE A 8 -10.48 22.16 2.95
CA PHE A 8 -9.15 21.64 2.64
C PHE A 8 -8.90 20.27 3.26
N SER A 9 -9.31 20.07 4.52
CA SER A 9 -9.12 18.79 5.22
C SER A 9 -9.95 17.67 4.59
N VAL A 10 -11.23 17.95 4.29
CA VAL A 10 -12.13 16.99 3.64
C VAL A 10 -11.65 16.69 2.22
N GLY A 11 -11.27 17.71 1.45
CA GLY A 11 -10.74 17.53 0.10
C GLY A 11 -9.47 16.67 0.08
N GLY A 12 -8.56 16.88 1.02
CA GLY A 12 -7.35 16.08 1.17
C GLY A 12 -7.64 14.61 1.50
N ILE A 13 -8.57 14.34 2.42
CA ILE A 13 -9.00 12.97 2.74
C ILE A 13 -9.64 12.29 1.53
N LEU A 14 -10.51 12.98 0.80
CA LEU A 14 -11.14 12.43 -0.40
C LEU A 14 -10.10 12.08 -1.48
N LEU A 15 -9.13 12.97 -1.72
CA LEU A 15 -8.06 12.72 -2.68
C LEU A 15 -7.20 11.52 -2.27
N PHE A 16 -6.90 11.39 -0.98
CA PHE A 16 -6.18 10.24 -0.43
C PHE A 16 -6.97 8.94 -0.65
N VAL A 17 -8.26 8.91 -0.32
CA VAL A 17 -9.12 7.74 -0.49
C VAL A 17 -9.25 7.35 -1.97
N LEU A 18 -9.41 8.32 -2.87
CA LEU A 18 -9.45 8.06 -4.31
C LEU A 18 -8.13 7.47 -4.81
N SER A 19 -7.00 8.05 -4.39
CA SER A 19 -5.66 7.57 -4.78
C SER A 19 -5.39 6.16 -4.27
N PHE A 20 -5.80 5.86 -3.03
CA PHE A 20 -5.71 4.52 -2.46
C PHE A 20 -6.59 3.53 -3.25
N SER A 21 -7.83 3.91 -3.56
CA SER A 21 -8.79 3.04 -4.25
C SER A 21 -8.37 2.70 -5.68
N LEU A 22 -7.68 3.61 -6.37
CA LEU A 22 -7.19 3.39 -7.74
C LEU A 22 -5.86 2.62 -7.79
N GLY A 23 -5.02 2.75 -6.76
CA GLY A 23 -3.68 2.19 -6.72
C GLY A 23 -3.52 1.11 -5.64
N ALA A 24 -3.13 1.53 -4.45
CA ALA A 24 -2.68 0.64 -3.38
C ALA A 24 -3.74 -0.34 -2.86
N GLY A 25 -5.03 -0.11 -3.12
CA GLY A 25 -6.12 -1.04 -2.82
C GLY A 25 -6.10 -2.27 -3.74
N PRO A 26 -6.42 -2.12 -5.04
CA PRO A 26 -6.56 -3.26 -5.95
C PRO A 26 -5.22 -3.79 -6.49
N VAL A 27 -4.21 -2.92 -6.66
CA VAL A 27 -2.98 -3.29 -7.40
C VAL A 27 -2.21 -4.44 -6.73
N PRO A 28 -1.93 -4.43 -5.39
CA PRO A 28 -1.27 -5.56 -4.76
C PRO A 28 -2.08 -6.86 -4.89
N GLY A 29 -3.41 -6.78 -4.84
CA GLY A 29 -4.29 -7.94 -4.99
C GLY A 29 -4.21 -8.58 -6.39
N LEU A 30 -3.96 -7.79 -7.43
CA LEU A 30 -3.77 -8.26 -8.80
C LEU A 30 -2.34 -8.75 -9.04
N LEU A 31 -1.36 -7.99 -8.56
CA LEU A 31 0.06 -8.19 -8.82
C LEU A 31 0.65 -9.40 -8.06
N LEU A 32 0.21 -9.67 -6.83
CA LEU A 32 0.70 -10.81 -6.05
C LEU A 32 0.46 -12.17 -6.76
N PRO A 33 -0.76 -12.49 -7.27
CA PRO A 33 -0.99 -13.70 -8.07
C PRO A 33 -0.13 -13.84 -9.33
N GLU A 34 0.21 -12.70 -9.96
CA GLU A 34 0.95 -12.64 -11.22
C GLU A 34 2.46 -12.85 -11.03
N ILE A 35 3.02 -12.36 -9.92
CA ILE A 35 4.45 -12.49 -9.61
C ILE A 35 4.77 -13.86 -9.00
N PHE A 36 3.85 -14.47 -8.25
CA PHE A 36 4.12 -15.74 -7.60
C PHE A 36 3.94 -16.96 -8.52
N PRO A 37 4.91 -17.89 -8.56
CA PRO A 37 4.79 -19.10 -9.35
C PRO A 37 3.65 -19.99 -8.83
N ASN A 38 2.97 -20.66 -9.77
CA ASN A 38 1.72 -21.38 -9.54
C ASN A 38 1.81 -22.40 -8.37
N LYS A 39 2.98 -23.03 -8.20
CA LYS A 39 3.24 -24.03 -7.16
C LYS A 39 3.16 -23.49 -5.72
N ILE A 40 3.53 -22.22 -5.49
CA ILE A 40 3.57 -21.62 -4.15
C ILE A 40 2.59 -20.47 -3.96
N ARG A 41 1.91 -20.03 -5.04
CA ARG A 41 1.03 -18.86 -5.05
C ARG A 41 0.06 -18.83 -3.87
N ALA A 42 -0.68 -19.90 -3.63
CA ALA A 42 -1.65 -19.96 -2.55
C ALA A 42 -1.00 -19.74 -1.16
N LYS A 43 0.16 -20.36 -0.90
CA LYS A 43 0.88 -20.21 0.37
C LYS A 43 1.47 -18.81 0.52
N ALA A 44 2.08 -18.28 -0.54
CA ALA A 44 2.66 -16.94 -0.54
C ALA A 44 1.61 -15.85 -0.33
N MET A 45 0.47 -15.94 -1.04
CA MET A 45 -0.66 -15.03 -0.86
C MET A 45 -1.24 -15.10 0.54
N ALA A 46 -1.41 -16.31 1.11
CA ALA A 46 -1.88 -16.48 2.48
C ALA A 46 -0.96 -15.76 3.48
N LEU A 47 0.36 -15.93 3.35
CA LEU A 47 1.34 -15.24 4.20
C LEU A 47 1.25 -13.72 4.04
N CYS A 48 1.21 -13.20 2.82
CA CYS A 48 1.06 -11.77 2.56
C CYS A 48 -0.21 -11.21 3.20
N MET A 49 -1.33 -11.92 3.07
CA MET A 49 -2.61 -11.51 3.66
C MET A 49 -2.57 -11.58 5.19
N SER A 50 -1.96 -12.61 5.77
CA SER A 50 -1.76 -12.69 7.22
C SER A 50 -0.92 -11.53 7.75
N VAL A 51 0.20 -11.19 7.09
CA VAL A 51 1.04 -10.04 7.47
C VAL A 51 0.24 -8.74 7.35
N HIS A 52 -0.51 -8.56 6.26
CA HIS A 52 -1.39 -7.40 6.08
C HIS A 52 -2.38 -7.23 7.25
N TRP A 53 -3.09 -8.30 7.61
CA TRP A 53 -4.03 -8.26 8.73
C TRP A 53 -3.37 -8.01 10.08
N VAL A 54 -2.20 -8.60 10.34
CA VAL A 54 -1.45 -8.36 11.58
C VAL A 54 -1.04 -6.89 11.68
N VAL A 55 -0.49 -6.30 10.62
CA VAL A 55 -0.13 -4.88 10.60
C VAL A 55 -1.38 -4.00 10.79
N ASN A 56 -2.47 -4.32 10.09
CA ASN A 56 -3.73 -3.59 10.22
C ASN A 56 -4.29 -3.63 11.65
N PHE A 57 -4.17 -4.77 12.34
CA PHE A 57 -4.57 -4.91 13.74
C PHE A 57 -3.77 -3.97 14.65
N PHE A 58 -2.45 -3.97 14.54
CA PHE A 58 -1.60 -3.08 15.35
C PHE A 58 -1.84 -1.60 15.06
N VAL A 59 -1.98 -1.23 13.78
CA VAL A 59 -2.31 0.15 13.41
C VAL A 59 -3.64 0.55 14.03
N SER A 60 -4.69 -0.25 13.88
CA SER A 60 -6.01 0.04 14.43
C SER A 60 -6.00 0.15 15.96
N LEU A 61 -5.25 -0.73 16.64
CA LEU A 61 -5.12 -0.73 18.10
C LEU A 61 -4.36 0.51 18.62
N LEU A 62 -3.31 0.91 17.94
CA LEU A 62 -2.41 1.98 18.39
C LEU A 62 -2.83 3.36 17.89
N PHE A 63 -3.63 3.45 16.84
CA PHE A 63 -3.95 4.71 16.16
C PHE A 63 -4.50 5.77 17.11
N LEU A 64 -5.57 5.47 17.86
CA LEU A 64 -6.18 6.45 18.77
C LEU A 64 -5.21 6.87 19.88
N ARG A 65 -4.48 5.93 20.46
CA ARG A 65 -3.50 6.21 21.52
C ARG A 65 -2.34 7.07 21.02
N LEU A 66 -1.86 6.83 19.80
CA LEU A 66 -0.83 7.66 19.17
C LEU A 66 -1.38 9.03 18.77
N LEU A 67 -2.63 9.11 18.31
CA LEU A 67 -3.31 10.34 17.95
C LEU A 67 -3.44 11.27 19.17
N GLU A 68 -3.83 10.73 20.32
CA GLU A 68 -3.93 11.48 21.57
C GLU A 68 -2.58 11.97 22.09
N LYS A 69 -1.52 11.16 21.97
CA LYS A 69 -0.19 11.49 22.52
C LYS A 69 0.66 12.38 21.61
N LEU A 70 0.65 12.13 20.30
CA LEU A 70 1.51 12.81 19.31
C LEU A 70 0.77 13.93 18.58
N GLY A 71 -0.56 13.94 18.64
CA GLY A 71 -1.40 14.85 17.89
C GLY A 71 -1.55 14.47 16.41
N PRO A 72 -2.58 15.02 15.73
CA PRO A 72 -2.89 14.69 14.34
C PRO A 72 -1.78 15.06 13.37
N GLN A 73 -1.12 16.21 13.56
CA GLN A 73 -0.09 16.69 12.64
C GLN A 73 1.09 15.71 12.54
N VAL A 74 1.68 15.34 13.68
CA VAL A 74 2.83 14.42 13.70
C VAL A 74 2.44 13.04 13.18
N LEU A 75 1.28 12.52 13.60
CA LEU A 75 0.82 11.20 13.21
C LEU A 75 0.57 11.11 11.69
N TYR A 76 -0.15 12.07 11.10
CA TYR A 76 -0.41 12.08 9.66
C TYR A 76 0.86 12.33 8.84
N THR A 77 1.81 13.14 9.32
CA THR A 77 3.12 13.30 8.66
C THR A 77 3.91 12.00 8.67
N MET A 78 3.89 11.23 9.78
CA MET A 78 4.52 9.90 9.82
C MET A 78 3.91 8.95 8.78
N PHE A 79 2.58 8.83 8.73
CA PHE A 79 1.91 7.99 7.73
C PHE A 79 2.21 8.46 6.29
N SER A 80 2.18 9.77 6.05
CA SER A 80 2.53 10.35 4.75
C SER A 80 3.97 9.99 4.33
N SER A 81 4.93 10.08 5.26
CA SER A 81 6.32 9.70 4.99
C SER A 81 6.45 8.20 4.66
N ALA A 82 5.71 7.34 5.36
CA ALA A 82 5.67 5.90 5.07
C ALA A 82 5.09 5.63 3.67
N CYS A 83 4.05 6.36 3.25
CA CYS A 83 3.52 6.27 1.89
C CYS A 83 4.55 6.67 0.82
N VAL A 84 5.34 7.73 1.06
CA VAL A 84 6.40 8.16 0.13
C VAL A 84 7.49 7.08 0.02
N VAL A 85 7.93 6.53 1.14
CA VAL A 85 8.92 5.43 1.15
C VAL A 85 8.37 4.21 0.40
N ALA A 86 7.11 3.85 0.64
CA ALA A 86 6.45 2.76 -0.07
C ALA A 86 6.38 3.03 -1.59
N ALA A 87 6.04 4.25 -2.01
CA ALA A 87 6.01 4.62 -3.43
C ALA A 87 7.39 4.51 -4.09
N ILE A 88 8.45 4.93 -3.40
CA ILE A 88 9.83 4.78 -3.88
C ILE A 88 10.20 3.29 -3.98
N PHE A 89 9.83 2.49 -2.98
CA PHE A 89 10.08 1.06 -2.97
C PHE A 89 9.41 0.38 -4.16
N VAL A 90 8.12 0.64 -4.39
CA VAL A 90 7.35 0.09 -5.52
C VAL A 90 8.00 0.48 -6.83
N ARG A 91 8.34 1.76 -7.03
CA ARG A 91 8.96 2.25 -8.26
C ARG A 91 10.29 1.56 -8.58
N ARG A 92 11.06 1.14 -7.56
CA ARG A 92 12.38 0.53 -7.75
C ARG A 92 12.37 -1.00 -7.82
N HIS A 93 11.51 -1.66 -7.05
CA HIS A 93 11.56 -3.12 -6.86
C HIS A 93 10.39 -3.88 -7.50
N VAL A 94 9.28 -3.22 -7.79
CA VAL A 94 8.11 -3.88 -8.38
C VAL A 94 8.22 -3.81 -9.89
N VAL A 95 8.23 -4.98 -10.54
CA VAL A 95 8.18 -5.10 -11.99
C VAL A 95 6.76 -4.83 -12.51
N GLU A 96 6.66 -4.11 -13.62
CA GLU A 96 5.38 -3.88 -14.31
C GLU A 96 4.93 -5.19 -14.98
N THR A 97 3.76 -5.69 -14.56
CA THR A 97 3.13 -6.92 -15.06
C THR A 97 2.03 -6.63 -16.08
N LYS A 98 1.56 -5.38 -16.20
CA LYS A 98 0.47 -5.01 -17.10
C LYS A 98 0.80 -5.30 -18.56
N GLY A 99 -0.05 -6.10 -19.20
CA GLY A 99 0.04 -6.41 -20.63
C GLY A 99 1.13 -7.41 -21.00
N LYS A 100 1.77 -8.06 -20.01
CA LYS A 100 2.75 -9.13 -20.22
C LYS A 100 2.12 -10.50 -20.02
N THR A 101 2.61 -11.49 -20.76
CA THR A 101 2.29 -12.90 -20.53
C THR A 101 2.98 -13.42 -19.27
N LEU A 102 2.47 -14.50 -18.68
CA LEU A 102 3.06 -15.09 -17.48
C LEU A 102 4.52 -15.53 -17.71
N GLN A 103 4.87 -16.01 -18.90
CA GLN A 103 6.24 -16.36 -19.25
C GLN A 103 7.16 -15.13 -19.29
N GLU A 104 6.71 -14.00 -19.84
CA GLU A 104 7.50 -12.76 -19.88
C GLU A 104 7.71 -12.16 -18.49
N ILE A 105 6.74 -12.31 -17.59
CA ILE A 105 6.87 -11.92 -16.18
C ILE A 105 7.92 -12.80 -15.50
N GLU A 106 7.88 -14.12 -15.70
CA GLU A 106 8.87 -15.05 -15.15
C GLU A 106 10.30 -14.73 -15.63
N VAL A 107 10.49 -14.47 -16.92
CA VAL A 107 11.80 -14.04 -17.47
C VAL A 107 12.25 -12.70 -16.89
N SER A 108 11.34 -11.73 -16.76
CA SER A 108 11.66 -10.41 -16.17
C SER A 108 12.10 -10.52 -14.71
N LEU A 109 11.47 -11.42 -13.95
CA LEU A 109 11.83 -11.69 -12.55
C LEU A 109 13.19 -12.38 -12.45
N LEU A 110 13.49 -13.32 -13.35
CA LEU A 110 14.78 -14.02 -13.41
C LEU A 110 15.94 -13.12 -13.86
N GLN A 111 15.71 -12.12 -14.71
CA GLN A 111 16.73 -11.15 -15.12
C GLN A 111 17.02 -10.07 -14.06
N THR A 112 16.11 -9.88 -13.09
CA THR A 112 16.26 -8.89 -12.01
C THR A 112 16.92 -9.49 -10.75
N GLN A 113 17.08 -10.82 -10.69
CA GLN A 113 17.81 -11.56 -9.66
C GLN A 113 19.29 -11.72 -10.04
#